data_AF-A0A8T3LIX2-F1
#
_entry.id   AF-A0A8T3LIX2-F1
#
_cell.length_a   1.000
_cell.length_b   1.000
_cell.length_c   1.000
_cell.angle_alpha   90.00
_cell.angle_beta   90.00
_cell.angle_gamma   90.00
#
_symmetry.space_group_name_H-M   'P 1'
#
loop_
_entity.id
_entity.type
_entity.pdbx_description
1 polymer ?
#
loop_
_entity_poly.entity_id
_entity_poly.type
_entity_poly.pdbx_seq_one_letter_code
_entity_poly.pdbx_strand_id
1 'polypeptide(L)'
;AWDCKTISEVKAYRQNFSQRELMVIWPDFLAWDTVTSTTATAYATARALGLRAKIDQEQGWHKTLSNVGVNGVTGISASVFWDLQESGTDADLLNESGVTTLIRRDGFRFWGNRTCSDDPLFLFENYTRTAQVLADTMA
;
A
#
# COMPACT_ATOMS: atom_id res chain seq x y z
N ALA A 1 -5.53 -7.40 -2.13
CA ALA A 1 -6.74 -8.12 -1.66
C ALA A 1 -7.08 -9.17 -2.72
N TRP A 2 -7.30 -10.43 -2.33
CA TRP A 2 -7.44 -11.51 -3.32
C TRP A 2 -8.78 -11.43 -4.06
N ASP A 3 -8.71 -11.33 -5.39
CA ASP A 3 -9.83 -11.30 -6.34
C ASP A 3 -10.94 -10.25 -6.10
N CYS A 4 -10.70 -9.25 -5.25
CA CYS A 4 -11.66 -8.17 -5.03
C CYS A 4 -11.69 -7.19 -6.22
N LYS A 5 -12.89 -6.83 -6.68
CA LYS A 5 -13.14 -5.89 -7.79
C LYS A 5 -13.71 -4.56 -7.32
N THR A 6 -14.35 -4.52 -6.15
CA THR A 6 -15.00 -3.32 -5.61
C THR A 6 -14.39 -2.88 -4.28
N ILE A 7 -14.58 -1.60 -3.95
CA ILE A 7 -14.17 -1.02 -2.65
C ILE A 7 -14.84 -1.77 -1.50
N SER A 8 -16.13 -2.08 -1.62
CA SER A 8 -16.88 -2.82 -0.60
C SER A 8 -16.30 -4.22 -0.36
N GLU A 9 -15.96 -4.96 -1.41
CA GLU A 9 -15.33 -6.29 -1.28
C GLU A 9 -13.97 -6.21 -0.61
N VAL A 10 -13.16 -5.20 -0.94
CA VAL A 10 -11.83 -5.01 -0.36
C VAL A 10 -11.92 -4.64 1.12
N LYS A 11 -12.88 -3.78 1.49
CA LYS A 11 -13.17 -3.43 2.89
C LYS A 11 -13.59 -4.67 3.68
N ALA A 12 -14.47 -5.49 3.13
CA ALA A 12 -14.85 -6.77 3.74
C ALA A 12 -13.67 -7.74 3.83
N TYR A 13 -12.83 -7.82 2.79
CA TYR A 13 -11.63 -8.65 2.79
C TYR A 13 -10.67 -8.25 3.92
N ARG A 14 -10.47 -6.95 4.12
CA ARG A 14 -9.61 -6.41 5.18
C ARG A 14 -10.09 -6.79 6.59
N GLN A 15 -11.40 -6.96 6.82
CA GLN A 15 -11.95 -7.35 8.12
C GLN A 15 -11.57 -8.76 8.57
N ASN A 16 -11.02 -9.59 7.69
CA ASN A 16 -10.55 -10.95 8.06
C ASN A 16 -9.22 -10.97 8.83
N PHE A 17 -8.59 -9.81 9.04
CA PHE A 17 -7.24 -9.71 9.61
C PHE A 17 -7.20 -8.76 10.81
N SER A 18 -6.37 -9.10 11.78
CA SER A 18 -6.14 -8.33 13.02
C SER A 18 -4.65 -8.15 13.35
N GLN A 19 -3.75 -8.66 12.48
CA GLN A 19 -2.32 -8.70 12.71
C GLN A 19 -1.65 -7.38 12.38
N ARG A 20 -0.81 -6.88 13.29
CA ARG A 20 -0.04 -5.64 13.08
C ARG A 20 1.06 -5.74 12.02
N GLU A 21 1.46 -6.96 11.65
CA GLU A 21 2.46 -7.26 10.61
C GLU A 21 1.84 -7.36 9.21
N LEU A 22 0.52 -7.30 9.08
CA LEU A 22 -0.16 -7.37 7.79
C LEU A 22 -0.55 -5.99 7.28
N MET A 23 -0.46 -5.82 5.96
CA MET A 23 -0.96 -4.66 5.23
C MET A 23 -1.76 -5.16 4.03
N VAL A 24 -3.02 -4.75 3.94
CA VAL A 24 -3.83 -5.00 2.73
C VAL A 24 -3.59 -3.88 1.74
N ILE A 25 -3.19 -4.26 0.52
CA ILE A 25 -3.02 -3.34 -0.61
C ILE A 25 -4.07 -3.68 -1.67
N TRP A 26 -4.70 -2.65 -2.22
CA TRP A 26 -5.58 -2.75 -3.39
C TRP A 26 -5.74 -1.37 -4.06
N PRO A 27 -5.80 -1.29 -5.40
CA PRO A 27 -5.69 -2.39 -6.38
C PRO A 27 -4.22 -2.69 -6.73
N ASP A 28 -3.97 -3.30 -7.90
CA ASP A 28 -2.61 -3.54 -8.41
C ASP A 28 -2.18 -2.43 -9.40
N PHE A 29 -0.88 -2.37 -9.69
CA PHE A 29 -0.39 -1.53 -10.80
C PHE A 29 -0.51 -2.28 -12.13
N LEU A 30 -0.40 -1.50 -13.21
CA LEU A 30 -0.20 -2.00 -14.56
C LEU A 30 1.18 -1.57 -15.07
N ALA A 31 1.81 -2.39 -15.89
CA ALA A 31 3.06 -2.06 -16.57
C ALA A 31 3.10 -2.69 -17.96
N TRP A 32 3.89 -2.12 -18.87
CA TRP A 32 4.14 -2.70 -20.18
C TRP A 32 5.12 -3.88 -20.05
N ASP A 33 4.73 -5.05 -20.53
CA ASP A 33 5.61 -6.21 -20.67
C ASP A 33 6.18 -6.26 -22.08
N THR A 34 7.51 -6.18 -22.18
CA THR A 34 8.23 -6.20 -23.46
C THR A 34 8.33 -7.60 -24.07
N VAL A 35 8.15 -8.66 -23.29
CA VAL A 35 8.18 -10.05 -23.78
C VAL A 35 6.88 -10.36 -24.51
N THR A 36 5.74 -10.05 -23.89
CA THR A 36 4.41 -10.28 -24.48
C THR A 36 3.92 -9.11 -25.34
N SER A 37 4.59 -7.96 -25.28
CA SER A 37 4.16 -6.71 -25.95
C SER A 37 2.73 -6.32 -25.60
N THR A 38 2.38 -6.44 -24.31
CA THR A 38 1.05 -6.07 -23.78
C THR A 38 1.17 -5.43 -22.41
N THR A 39 0.14 -4.70 -22.00
CA THR A 39 0.01 -4.25 -20.61
C THR A 39 -0.35 -5.45 -19.72
N ALA A 40 0.46 -5.69 -18.70
CA ALA A 40 0.29 -6.77 -17.74
C ALA A 40 0.16 -6.20 -16.31
N THR A 41 -0.36 -7.04 -15.40
CA THR A 41 -0.44 -6.72 -13.98
C THR A 41 0.97 -6.64 -13.38
N ALA A 42 1.28 -5.49 -12.78
CA ALA A 42 2.44 -5.30 -11.94
C ALA A 42 1.98 -5.32 -10.47
N TYR A 43 2.11 -6.48 -9.82
CA TYR A 43 1.59 -6.68 -8.47
C TYR A 43 2.07 -5.60 -7.49
N ALA A 44 1.12 -4.91 -6.86
CA ALA A 44 1.40 -3.82 -5.94
C ALA A 44 2.14 -4.31 -4.70
N THR A 45 1.91 -5.55 -4.28
CA THR A 45 2.65 -6.20 -3.19
C THR A 45 4.14 -6.34 -3.52
N ALA A 46 4.49 -6.81 -4.72
CA ALA A 46 5.88 -6.93 -5.16
C ALA A 46 6.55 -5.55 -5.26
N ARG A 47 5.83 -4.55 -5.79
CA ARG A 47 6.32 -3.16 -5.84
C ARG A 47 6.50 -2.57 -4.44
N ALA A 48 5.60 -2.86 -3.51
CA ALA A 48 5.68 -2.39 -2.13
C ALA A 48 6.91 -2.96 -1.41
N LEU A 49 7.21 -4.25 -1.58
CA LEU A 49 8.39 -4.89 -1.01
C LEU A 49 9.70 -4.28 -1.55
N GLY A 50 9.80 -4.12 -2.87
CA GLY A 50 10.98 -3.49 -3.47
C GLY A 50 11.14 -2.03 -3.04
N LEU A 51 10.04 -1.28 -2.97
CA LEU A 51 10.05 0.10 -2.50
C LEU A 51 10.41 0.20 -1.02
N ARG A 52 9.96 -0.76 -0.20
CA ARG A 52 10.32 -0.83 1.21
C ARG A 52 11.83 -0.93 1.40
N ALA A 53 12.45 -1.88 0.72
CA ALA A 53 13.89 -2.08 0.78
C ALA A 53 14.65 -0.81 0.35
N LYS A 54 14.16 -0.12 -0.69
CA LYS A 54 14.72 1.16 -1.12
C LYS A 54 14.59 2.25 -0.04
N ILE A 55 13.40 2.42 0.52
CA ILE A 55 13.13 3.40 1.59
C ILE A 55 14.06 3.15 2.78
N ASP A 56 14.22 1.90 3.19
CA ASP A 56 15.04 1.55 4.34
C ASP A 56 16.50 1.94 4.15
N GLN A 57 17.04 1.75 2.95
CA GLN A 57 18.42 2.12 2.64
C GLN A 57 18.62 3.63 2.48
N GLU A 58 17.67 4.34 1.87
CA GLU A 58 17.85 5.76 1.53
C GLU A 58 17.38 6.72 2.61
N GLN A 59 16.33 6.35 3.36
CA GLN A 59 15.66 7.22 4.34
C GLN A 59 15.60 6.59 5.74
N GLY A 60 15.58 5.26 5.82
CA GLY A 60 15.53 4.51 7.08
C GLY A 60 14.16 3.85 7.34
N TRP A 61 14.14 2.87 8.24
CA TRP A 61 12.98 2.01 8.51
C TRP A 61 11.75 2.74 9.07
N HIS A 62 11.96 3.91 9.66
CA HIS A 62 10.90 4.75 10.24
C HIS A 62 10.04 5.41 9.16
N LYS A 63 10.53 5.54 7.92
CA LYS A 63 9.79 6.11 6.81
C LYS A 63 8.76 5.10 6.27
N THR A 64 7.53 5.58 6.07
CA THR A 64 6.41 4.79 5.56
C THR A 64 6.39 4.71 4.02
N LEU A 65 5.68 3.72 3.49
CA LEU A 65 5.43 3.53 2.05
C LEU A 65 4.66 4.70 1.43
N SER A 66 3.80 5.31 2.25
CA SER A 66 2.84 6.31 1.81
C SER A 66 3.54 7.50 1.18
N ASN A 67 2.97 7.96 0.06
CA ASN A 67 3.40 9.11 -0.73
C ASN A 67 4.80 8.97 -1.35
N VAL A 68 5.35 7.76 -1.44
CA VAL A 68 6.62 7.49 -2.15
C VAL A 68 6.33 7.08 -3.59
N GLY A 69 7.10 7.62 -4.54
CA GLY A 69 6.95 7.38 -5.97
C GLY A 69 7.29 5.93 -6.37
N VAL A 70 6.46 5.36 -7.23
CA VAL A 70 6.62 4.02 -7.80
C VAL A 70 7.07 4.13 -9.25
N ASN A 71 8.19 3.49 -9.57
CA ASN A 71 8.78 3.50 -10.91
C ASN A 71 8.32 2.30 -11.74
N GLY A 72 8.34 2.46 -13.07
CA GLY A 72 8.11 1.35 -14.02
C GLY A 72 6.68 0.85 -14.05
N VAL A 73 5.72 1.71 -13.70
CA VAL A 73 4.27 1.44 -13.78
C VAL A 73 3.61 2.46 -14.69
N THR A 74 2.60 2.03 -15.43
CA THR A 74 1.90 2.81 -16.45
C THR A 74 0.44 3.07 -16.10
N GLY A 75 -0.11 2.35 -15.11
CA GLY A 75 -1.49 2.47 -14.71
C GLY A 75 -1.81 1.78 -13.38
N ILE A 76 -3.09 1.78 -13.06
CA ILE A 76 -3.69 1.14 -11.89
C ILE A 76 -4.78 0.19 -12.41
N SER A 77 -4.88 -1.02 -11.84
CA SER A 77 -5.73 -2.10 -12.36
C SER A 77 -7.22 -1.92 -12.05
N ALA A 78 -7.57 -1.03 -11.12
CA ALA A 78 -8.94 -0.61 -10.85
C ALA A 78 -8.97 0.91 -10.63
N SER A 79 -10.10 1.53 -10.98
CA SER A 79 -10.29 2.95 -10.73
C SER A 79 -10.38 3.20 -9.23
N VAL A 80 -9.57 4.15 -8.75
CA VAL A 80 -9.64 4.70 -7.39
C VAL A 80 -9.73 6.21 -7.57
N PHE A 81 -10.89 6.78 -7.27
CA PHE A 81 -11.03 8.23 -7.26
C PHE A 81 -10.24 8.82 -6.08
N TRP A 82 -9.45 9.85 -6.40
CA TRP A 82 -8.67 10.60 -5.43
C TRP A 82 -8.62 12.05 -5.88
N ASP A 83 -8.86 12.95 -4.94
CA ASP A 83 -8.73 14.39 -5.08
C ASP A 83 -8.15 14.97 -3.78
N LEU A 84 -7.43 16.09 -3.87
CA LEU A 84 -6.78 16.71 -2.70
C LEU A 84 -7.75 17.61 -1.90
N GLN A 85 -8.76 18.15 -2.56
CA GLN A 85 -9.70 19.14 -2.02
C GLN A 85 -11.03 18.50 -1.62
N GLU A 86 -11.39 17.38 -2.24
CA GLU A 86 -12.61 16.63 -1.92
C GLU A 86 -12.36 15.62 -0.80
N SER A 87 -13.31 15.55 0.14
CA SER A 87 -13.32 14.53 1.20
C SER A 87 -14.25 13.37 0.83
N GLY A 88 -13.96 12.19 1.35
CA GLY A 88 -14.78 11.00 1.08
C GLY A 88 -14.51 10.40 -0.29
N THR A 89 -13.32 10.63 -0.84
CA THR A 89 -12.85 9.98 -2.07
C THR A 89 -12.72 8.47 -1.86
N ASP A 90 -12.68 7.69 -2.93
CA ASP A 90 -12.45 6.23 -2.84
C ASP A 90 -11.17 5.93 -2.05
N ALA A 91 -10.15 6.75 -2.27
CA ALA A 91 -8.88 6.61 -1.59
C ALA A 91 -8.97 6.88 -0.08
N ASP A 92 -9.80 7.85 0.34
CA ASP A 92 -10.06 8.10 1.76
C ASP A 92 -10.81 6.94 2.39
N LEU A 93 -11.89 6.48 1.73
CA LEU A 93 -12.70 5.36 2.20
C LEU A 93 -11.89 4.07 2.39
N LEU A 94 -10.98 3.80 1.46
CA LEU A 94 -10.06 2.66 1.55
C LEU A 94 -9.08 2.83 2.70
N ASN A 95 -8.44 4.00 2.80
CA ASN A 95 -7.43 4.25 3.82
C ASN A 95 -8.04 4.22 5.23
N GLU A 96 -9.20 4.83 5.44
CA GLU A 96 -9.99 4.77 6.68
C GLU A 96 -10.35 3.35 7.09
N SER A 97 -10.58 2.46 6.11
CA SER A 97 -10.82 1.04 6.37
C SER A 97 -9.55 0.22 6.64
N GLY A 98 -8.37 0.84 6.69
CA GLY A 98 -7.10 0.14 6.88
C GLY A 98 -6.58 -0.56 5.63
N VAL A 99 -6.97 -0.09 4.44
CA VAL A 99 -6.50 -0.57 3.14
C VAL A 99 -5.60 0.47 2.51
N THR A 100 -4.37 0.08 2.17
CA THR A 100 -3.46 0.94 1.42
C THR A 100 -3.82 0.89 -0.06
N THR A 101 -4.03 2.06 -0.65
CA THR A 101 -4.44 2.22 -2.04
C THR A 101 -3.36 2.86 -2.89
N LEU A 102 -3.66 3.05 -4.17
CA LEU A 102 -2.77 3.61 -5.18
C LEU A 102 -3.38 4.90 -5.71
N ILE A 103 -2.59 5.97 -5.77
CA ILE A 103 -3.02 7.25 -6.36
C ILE A 103 -2.08 7.69 -7.48
N ARG A 104 -2.55 8.62 -8.30
CA ARG A 104 -1.74 9.30 -9.31
C ARG A 104 -1.67 10.80 -9.01
N ARG A 105 -0.59 11.22 -8.35
CA ARG A 105 -0.24 12.62 -8.10
C ARG A 105 1.26 12.80 -8.34
N ASP A 106 1.62 13.55 -9.37
CA ASP A 106 3.01 13.73 -9.81
C ASP A 106 3.73 12.39 -9.94
N GLY A 107 3.07 11.43 -10.60
CA GLY A 107 3.46 10.03 -10.69
C GLY A 107 2.56 9.09 -9.86
N PHE A 108 2.86 7.80 -9.92
CA PHE A 108 2.14 6.76 -9.18
C PHE A 108 2.72 6.62 -7.77
N ARG A 109 1.86 6.52 -6.76
CA ARG A 109 2.26 6.47 -5.36
C ARG A 109 1.37 5.51 -4.58
N PHE A 110 1.94 4.90 -3.54
CA PHE A 110 1.14 4.29 -2.48
C PHE A 110 0.47 5.39 -1.64
N TRP A 111 -0.76 5.12 -1.21
CA TRP A 111 -1.56 6.01 -0.38
C TRP A 111 -2.14 5.23 0.78
N GLY A 112 -1.58 5.45 1.96
CA GLY A 112 -1.88 4.67 3.16
C GLY A 112 -0.64 4.04 3.76
N ASN A 113 -0.71 3.85 5.07
CA ASN A 113 0.36 3.31 5.91
C ASN A 113 -0.21 2.56 7.13
N ARG A 114 -1.50 2.24 7.10
CA ARG A 114 -2.17 1.50 8.18
C ARG A 114 -1.93 0.01 8.04
N THR A 115 -1.75 -0.67 9.17
CA THR A 115 -1.62 -2.12 9.28
C THR A 115 -2.99 -2.76 9.48
N CYS A 116 -2.98 -4.09 9.66
CA CYS A 116 -4.18 -4.82 10.03
C CYS A 116 -4.48 -4.85 11.53
N SER A 117 -3.68 -4.16 12.35
CA SER A 117 -3.77 -4.20 13.82
C SER A 117 -5.13 -3.76 14.37
N ASP A 118 -5.66 -4.52 15.31
CA ASP A 118 -6.76 -4.09 16.19
C ASP A 118 -6.27 -3.22 17.36
N ASP A 119 -4.98 -3.31 17.71
CA ASP A 119 -4.34 -2.44 18.71
C ASP A 119 -4.02 -1.07 18.07
N PRO A 120 -4.61 0.03 18.55
CA PRO A 120 -4.35 1.38 18.04
C PRO A 120 -2.87 1.80 18.12
N LEU A 121 -2.09 1.24 19.06
CA LEU A 121 -0.67 1.54 19.19
C LEU A 121 0.15 1.09 17.97
N PHE A 122 -0.32 0.04 17.28
CA PHE A 122 0.33 -0.51 16.08
C PHE A 122 -0.48 -0.25 14.81
N LEU A 123 -1.35 0.76 14.83
CA LEU A 123 -2.19 1.11 13.68
C LEU A 123 -1.36 1.47 12.45
N PHE A 124 -0.19 2.11 12.62
CA PHE A 124 0.67 2.48 11.49
C PHE A 124 1.89 1.58 11.40
N GLU A 125 2.29 1.26 10.17
CA GLU A 125 3.36 0.30 9.90
C GLU A 125 4.69 0.67 10.54
N ASN A 126 5.02 1.96 10.65
CA ASN A 126 6.29 2.41 11.21
C ASN A 126 6.42 2.04 12.69
N TYR A 127 5.33 1.91 13.44
CA TYR A 127 5.37 1.43 14.83
C TYR A 127 5.74 -0.04 14.89
N THR A 128 5.05 -0.90 14.12
CA THR A 128 5.38 -2.33 14.03
C THR A 128 6.83 -2.53 13.60
N ARG A 129 7.26 -1.79 12.57
CA ARG A 129 8.63 -1.87 12.06
C ARG A 129 9.67 -1.40 13.06
N THR A 130 9.42 -0.29 13.75
CA THR A 130 10.36 0.21 14.77
C THR A 130 10.47 -0.81 15.91
N ALA A 131 9.36 -1.41 16.35
CA ALA A 131 9.41 -2.45 17.38
C ALA A 131 10.24 -3.68 16.95
N GLN A 132 10.08 -4.13 15.70
CA GLN A 132 10.87 -5.24 15.14
C GLN A 132 12.36 -4.90 15.06
N VAL A 133 12.72 -3.74 14.51
CA VAL A 133 14.12 -3.32 14.41
C VAL A 133 14.78 -3.19 15.78
N LEU A 134 14.07 -2.62 16.78
CA LEU A 134 14.58 -2.54 18.15
C LEU A 134 14.80 -3.93 18.75
N ALA A 135 13.86 -4.86 18.54
CA ALA A 135 14.01 -6.24 19.00
C ALA A 135 15.23 -6.92 18.35
N ASP A 136 15.39 -6.80 17.03
CA ASP A 136 16.50 -7.40 16.29
C ASP A 136 17.86 -6.76 16.63
N THR A 137 17.89 -5.48 17.00
CA THR A 137 19.13 -4.76 17.34
C THR A 137 19.60 -5.04 18.77
N MET A 138 18.68 -5.34 19.68
CA MET A 138 18.96 -5.58 21.10
C MET A 138 19.09 -7.06 21.48
N ALA A 139 18.75 -7.98 20.57
CA ALA A 139 18.92 -9.42 20.74
C ALA A 139 20.39 -9.85 20.69
#